data_AF-A0A8C2P3I5-F1
#
_entry.id   AF-A0A8C2P3I5-F1
#
_cell.length_a   1.000
_cell.length_b   1.000
_cell.length_c   1.000
_cell.angle_alpha   90.00
_cell.angle_beta   90.00
_cell.angle_gamma   90.00
#
_symmetry.space_group_name_H-M   'P 1'
#
loop_
_entity.id
_entity.type
_entity.pdbx_description
1 polymer ?
#
loop_
_entity_poly.entity_id
_entity_poly.type
_entity_poly.pdbx_seq_one_letter_code
_entity_poly.pdbx_strand_id
1 'polypeptide(L)' 'MIKAILIFNNHGKPRLSKFYQPYSEDTQQQIIRETFHLVSKRDENVCNFLEGGL' A
#
# COMPACT_ATOMS: atom_id res chain seq x y z
N MET A 1 6.69 13.54 -5.37
CA MET A 1 5.92 13.00 -6.51
C MET A 1 5.21 11.72 -6.06
N ILE A 2 4.02 11.43 -6.58
CA ILE A 2 3.28 10.20 -6.25
C ILE A 2 4.02 9.02 -6.89
N LYS A 3 4.40 8.01 -6.09
CA LYS A 3 5.11 6.80 -6.56
C LYS A 3 4.15 5.72 -7.05
N ALA A 4 3.02 5.56 -6.35
CA ALA A 4 1.99 4.58 -6.68
C ALA A 4 0.62 5.00 -6.12
N ILE A 5 -0.45 4.47 -6.70
CA ILE A 5 -1.82 4.50 -6.16
C ILE A 5 -2.30 3.05 -6.05
N LEU A 6 -2.75 2.66 -4.86
CA LEU A 6 -3.19 1.32 -4.53
C LEU A 6 -4.61 1.37 -3.95
N ILE A 7 -5.49 0.47 -4.41
CA ILE A 7 -6.83 0.28 -3.86
C ILE A 7 -6.98 -1.19 -3.49
N PHE A 8 -7.29 -1.46 -2.23
CA PHE A 8 -7.54 -2.80 -1.69
C PHE A 8 -8.95 -2.90 -1.14
N ASN A 9 -9.50 -4.11 -1.09
CA ASN A 9 -10.62 -4.38 -0.19
C ASN A 9 -10.12 -4.68 1.24
N ASN A 10 -11.06 -4.85 2.17
CA ASN A 10 -10.75 -5.16 3.59
C ASN A 10 -10.17 -6.57 3.81
N HIS A 11 -10.02 -7.39 2.76
CA HIS A 11 -9.44 -8.73 2.81
C HIS A 11 -8.04 -8.80 2.15
N GLY A 12 -7.46 -7.66 1.77
CA GLY A 12 -6.12 -7.60 1.18
C GLY A 12 -6.06 -7.90 -0.31
N LYS A 13 -7.20 -8.02 -0.98
CA LYS A 13 -7.26 -8.22 -2.44
C LYS A 13 -7.15 -6.86 -3.15
N PRO A 14 -6.05 -6.59 -3.89
CA PRO A 14 -5.93 -5.38 -4.70
C PRO A 14 -7.01 -5.34 -5.80
N ARG A 15 -7.60 -4.15 -5.97
CA ARG A 15 -8.54 -3.80 -7.03
C ARG A 15 -7.92 -2.82 -8.03
N LEU A 16 -6.92 -2.07 -7.60
CA LEU A 16 -6.07 -1.23 -8.44
C LEU A 16 -4.66 -1.22 -7.87
N SER A 17 -3.67 -1.44 -8.73
CA SER A 17 -2.26 -1.25 -8.42
C SER A 17 -1.60 -0.48 -9.56
N LYS A 18 -1.42 0.83 -9.38
CA LYS A 18 -0.79 1.69 -10.40
C LYS A 18 0.51 2.26 -9.86
N PHE A 19 1.62 1.85 -10.45
CA PHE A 19 2.95 2.39 -10.16
C PHE A 19 3.34 3.40 -11.24
N TYR A 20 3.82 4.57 -10.82
CA TYR A 20 4.31 5.64 -11.69
C TYR A 20 5.84 5.66 -11.77
N GLN A 21 6.50 4.93 -10.87
CA GLN A 21 7.93 4.68 -10.89
C GLN A 21 8.18 3.19 -11.22
N PRO A 22 9.24 2.86 -11.99
CA PRO A 22 9.58 1.47 -12.26
C PRO A 22 10.03 0.75 -10.99
N TYR A 23 9.40 -0.40 -10.74
CA TYR A 23 9.73 -1.36 -9.68
C TYR A 23 9.70 -2.76 -10.29
N SER A 24 10.54 -3.67 -9.81
CA SER A 24 10.40 -5.09 -10.13
C SER A 24 9.07 -5.63 -9.62
N GLU A 25 8.59 -6.72 -10.21
CA GLU A 25 7.34 -7.35 -9.79
C GLU A 25 7.41 -7.75 -8.31
N ASP A 26 8.54 -8.31 -7.86
CA ASP A 26 8.77 -8.67 -6.45
C ASP A 26 8.62 -7.47 -5.51
N THR A 27 9.22 -6.33 -5.86
CA THR A 27 9.12 -5.11 -5.07
C THR A 27 7.69 -4.56 -5.08
N GLN A 28 6.98 -4.61 -6.22
CA GLN A 28 5.57 -4.21 -6.26
C GLN A 28 4.71 -5.07 -5.32
N GLN A 29 4.92 -6.39 -5.34
CA GLN A 29 4.22 -7.33 -4.46
C GLN A 29 4.57 -7.13 -2.98
N GLN A 30 5.83 -6.77 -2.68
CA GLN A 30 6.24 -6.40 -1.32
C GLN A 30 5.52 -5.13 -0.85
N ILE A 31 5.57 -4.05 -1.64
CA ILE A 31 4.90 -2.77 -1.33
C ILE A 31 3.40 -2.99 -1.10
N ILE A 32 2.74 -3.78 -1.95
CA ILE A 32 1.32 -4.12 -1.80
C ILE A 32 1.04 -4.80 -0.45
N ARG A 33 1.81 -5.82 -0.10
CA ARG A 33 1.64 -6.59 1.14
C ARG A 33 1.87 -5.75 2.38
N GLU A 34 2.95 -4.97 2.39
CA GLU A 34 3.29 -4.09 3.51
C GLU A 34 2.27 -2.97 3.68
N THR A 35 1.86 -2.33 2.59
CA THR A 35 0.83 -1.27 2.64
C THR A 35 -0.46 -1.80 3.24
N PHE A 36 -0.94 -2.97 2.81
CA PHE A 36 -2.13 -3.58 3.40
C PHE A 36 -1.96 -3.88 4.89
N HIS A 37 -0.80 -4.39 5.31
CA HIS A 37 -0.54 -4.69 6.72
C HIS A 37 -0.58 -3.42 7.59
N LEU A 38 0.00 -2.33 7.10
CA LEU A 38 0.05 -1.04 7.81
C LEU A 38 -1.34 -0.41 7.98
N VAL A 39 -2.22 -0.53 6.99
CA VAL A 39 -3.54 0.12 7.03
C VAL A 39 -4.64 -0.76 7.63
N SER A 40 -4.57 -2.09 7.48
CA SER A 40 -5.66 -3.01 7.87
C SER A 40 -5.91 -3.11 9.37
N LYS A 41 -4.93 -2.75 10.21
CA LYS A 41 -5.02 -2.83 11.68
C LYS A 41 -5.15 -1.47 12.36
N ARG A 42 -5.32 -0.39 11.59
CA ARG A 42 -5.38 0.95 12.15
C ARG A 42 -6.76 1.29 12.68
N ASP A 43 -6.74 2.02 13.80
CA ASP A 43 -7.93 2.67 14.36
C ASP A 43 -8.44 3.78 13.42
N GLU A 44 -9.72 4.09 13.50
CA GLU A 44 -10.36 5.15 12.72
C GLU A 44 -9.92 6.56 13.14
N ASN A 45 -9.44 6.73 14.39
CA ASN A 45 -9.15 8.04 14.98
C ASN A 45 -7.69 8.52 14.83
N VAL A 46 -6.86 7.77 14.09
CA VAL A 46 -5.43 8.10 13.89
C VAL A 46 -5.17 8.83 12.57
N CYS A 47 -4.07 9.58 12.48
CA CYS A 47 -3.69 10.39 11.31
C CYS A 47 -3.50 9.57 10.02
N ASN A 48 -4.14 9.92 8.91
CA ASN A 48 -4.10 9.18 7.63
C ASN A 48 -2.73 9.11 6.94
N PHE A 49 -1.74 9.85 7.44
CA PHE A 49 -0.38 9.80 6.95
C PHE A 49 0.44 8.78 7.75
N LEU A 50 1.20 7.96 7.04
CA LEU A 50 2.00 6.88 7.57
C LEU A 50 3.38 6.88 6.92
N GLU A 51 4.39 6.54 7.71
CA GLU A 51 5.74 6.25 7.22
C GLU A 51 5.94 4.73 7.27
N GLY A 52 6.11 4.11 6.09
CA GLY A 52 6.36 2.68 5.94
C GLY A 52 7.85 2.36 6.08
N GLY A 53 8.18 1.26 6.74
CA GLY A 53 9.55 0.76 6.88
C GLY A 53 10.14 0.33 5.52
N LEU A 54 11.42 0.67 5.33
CA LEU A 54 12.31 0.56 4.17
C LEU A 54 12.06 -0.59 3.17
#